data_AF-A0A4D6HME9-F1
#
_entry.id   AF-A0A4D6HME9-F1
#
_cell.length_a   1.000
_cell.length_b   1.000
_cell.length_c   1.000
_cell.angle_alpha   90.00
_cell.angle_beta   90.00
_cell.angle_gamma   90.00
#
_symmetry.space_group_name_H-M   'P 1'
#
loop_
_entity.id
_entity.type
_entity.pdbx_description
1 polymer ?
#
loop_
_entity_poly.entity_id
_entity_poly.type
_entity_poly.pdbx_seq_one_letter_code
_entity_poly.pdbx_strand_id
1 'polypeptide(L)'
;MSDANTSGSGAGPDHDHDHDHHGGPGYASPQAAIEAGGREELAYVMSLYTGTDIDEPDFVAVVDLDPDSETYCEIIDRVEMPNRGDELHHFGWNACSSSCHVEGLERRHLIVPGQRSSRIHVIDTKDRRNPELVEVIEPEDVFEYDLSAPHTVHCVPDGQILISMLGDADGELPGGFLELNDEFEIEGRWEPPDEIEMNYDYWYQPRQNVMVSTEWAAPKTYYPGFDLEDVEAGNYGQQIHFWDWEHGTVEQTIDLGEEGQIPLEVRFLHTPESTHGFVGTALSSNMFHFWYDSDAGEYRAEKVIDFEAREHPDWDMPVPGLTTDILISMDDRYLFGSNWLHGEVWMYDISDPANPRRADSLSVGGTFGEIQEVQGRDLSAGPQMLQLSLDGERLYWTTSLFSTWDEQFYPEEGERGSVMLKADVDPRNGTLELDEDFLVDWGECPAGPARAHEIRWPDGDCTSDVWQ
;
A
#
# COMPACT_ATOMS: atom_id res chain seq x y z
N MET A 1 -31.39 -48.47 55.79
CA MET A 1 -32.21 -48.42 54.56
C MET A 1 -32.05 -47.00 54.06
N SER A 2 -31.09 -46.81 53.15
CA SER A 2 -31.31 -46.43 51.73
C SER A 2 -31.89 -45.01 51.66
N ASP A 3 -31.31 -44.03 50.96
CA ASP A 3 -30.87 -43.98 49.57
C ASP A 3 -29.92 -42.76 49.40
N ALA A 4 -28.80 -42.91 48.69
CA ALA A 4 -28.55 -42.49 47.30
C ALA A 4 -27.94 -41.08 47.18
N ASN A 5 -26.69 -41.02 46.70
CA ASN A 5 -26.25 -39.97 45.79
C ASN A 5 -25.10 -40.47 44.91
N THR A 6 -25.22 -40.24 43.60
CA THR A 6 -24.44 -40.84 42.51
C THR A 6 -23.39 -39.91 41.93
N SER A 7 -22.24 -40.52 41.61
CA SER A 7 -21.24 -40.23 40.56
C SER A 7 -20.65 -38.82 40.39
N GLY A 8 -19.38 -38.66 40.78
CA GLY A 8 -18.43 -37.76 40.13
C GLY A 8 -17.49 -38.54 39.21
N SER A 9 -17.45 -38.16 37.93
CA SER A 9 -16.38 -38.42 36.96
C SER A 9 -15.39 -37.24 37.07
N GLY A 10 -14.08 -37.41 37.18
CA GLY A 10 -13.18 -38.03 36.22
C GLY A 10 -12.18 -36.94 35.82
N ALA A 11 -10.99 -36.95 36.41
CA ALA A 11 -9.91 -36.00 36.16
C ALA A 11 -9.23 -36.30 34.82
N GLY A 12 -9.12 -35.29 33.95
CA GLY A 12 -8.24 -35.25 32.79
C GLY A 12 -7.16 -34.17 33.02
N PRO A 13 -5.97 -34.29 32.42
CA PRO A 13 -4.85 -33.41 32.71
C PRO A 13 -5.02 -32.05 32.03
N ASP A 14 -4.63 -31.00 32.75
CA ASP A 14 -4.41 -29.66 32.20
C ASP A 14 -3.38 -29.75 31.08
N HIS A 15 -3.80 -29.37 29.87
CA HIS A 15 -2.88 -29.00 28.80
C HIS A 15 -2.63 -27.50 28.97
N ASP A 16 -1.52 -27.16 29.63
CA ASP A 16 -0.87 -25.87 29.42
C ASP A 16 -0.49 -25.80 27.94
N HIS A 17 -1.17 -24.91 27.22
CA HIS A 17 -0.71 -24.46 25.92
C HIS A 17 0.43 -23.47 26.19
N ASP A 18 1.66 -23.97 26.19
CA ASP A 18 2.83 -23.13 25.94
C ASP A 18 2.61 -22.47 24.58
N HIS A 19 2.28 -21.18 24.60
CA HIS A 19 2.39 -20.33 23.44
C HIS A 19 3.90 -20.25 23.13
N ASP A 20 4.34 -20.99 22.12
CA ASP A 20 5.66 -20.81 21.54
C ASP A 20 5.79 -19.33 21.16
N HIS A 21 6.59 -18.60 21.94
CA HIS A 21 7.00 -17.25 21.62
C HIS A 21 7.82 -17.31 20.34
N HIS A 22 7.18 -17.07 19.20
CA HIS A 22 7.87 -16.79 17.95
C HIS A 22 8.74 -15.55 18.17
N GLY A 23 10.07 -15.72 18.14
CA GLY A 23 11.05 -14.69 18.53
C GLY A 23 11.39 -13.68 17.43
N GLY A 24 10.59 -13.61 16.36
CA GLY A 24 10.78 -12.71 15.23
C GLY A 24 9.82 -11.50 15.24
N PRO A 25 9.95 -10.59 14.27
CA PRO A 25 9.35 -9.25 14.29
C PRO A 25 7.86 -9.17 13.89
N GLY A 26 7.20 -10.30 13.60
CA GLY A 26 5.83 -10.32 13.07
C GLY A 26 5.03 -11.56 13.46
N TYR A 27 3.98 -11.85 12.70
CA TYR A 27 3.06 -12.96 12.95
C TYR A 27 3.49 -14.21 12.18
N ALA A 28 3.26 -15.39 12.76
CA ALA A 28 3.65 -16.66 12.14
C ALA A 28 2.79 -17.05 10.91
N SER A 29 1.61 -16.46 10.76
CA SER A 29 0.70 -16.67 9.63
C SER A 29 -0.31 -15.54 9.51
N PRO A 30 -1.01 -15.40 8.37
CA PRO A 30 -2.13 -14.45 8.24
C PRO A 30 -3.20 -14.67 9.31
N GLN A 31 -3.55 -15.93 9.59
CA GLN A 31 -4.50 -16.28 10.64
C GLN A 31 -4.02 -15.84 12.04
N ALA A 32 -2.72 -15.97 12.32
CA ALA A 32 -2.16 -15.49 13.58
C ALA A 32 -2.21 -13.95 13.67
N ALA A 33 -2.03 -13.24 12.55
CA ALA A 33 -2.19 -11.79 12.51
C ALA A 33 -3.63 -11.35 12.83
N ILE A 34 -4.64 -12.06 12.31
CA ILE A 34 -6.05 -11.81 12.63
C ILE A 34 -6.36 -12.10 14.11
N GLU A 35 -5.84 -13.21 14.65
CA GLU A 35 -6.19 -13.67 16.01
C GLU A 35 -5.43 -12.94 17.12
N ALA A 36 -4.17 -12.59 16.87
CA ALA A 36 -3.29 -11.97 17.85
C ALA A 36 -3.13 -10.45 17.64
N GLY A 37 -3.45 -9.94 16.44
CA GLY A 37 -3.45 -8.52 16.14
C GLY A 37 -4.43 -7.77 17.04
N GLY A 38 -3.94 -6.74 17.71
CA GLY A 38 -4.80 -5.80 18.42
C GLY A 38 -5.55 -4.91 17.43
N ARG A 39 -6.57 -4.20 17.92
CA ARG A 39 -7.11 -3.05 17.19
C ARG A 39 -6.00 -2.00 17.06
N GLU A 40 -5.87 -1.43 15.89
CA GLU A 40 -4.95 -0.32 15.64
C GLU A 40 -5.36 0.91 16.48
N GLU A 41 -4.40 1.44 17.24
CA GLU A 41 -4.57 2.63 18.11
C GLU A 41 -3.74 3.82 17.60
N LEU A 42 -2.92 3.60 16.56
CA LEU A 42 -2.00 4.58 16.01
C LEU A 42 -1.75 4.30 14.53
N ALA A 43 -1.56 5.35 13.74
CA ALA A 43 -1.13 5.25 12.35
C ALA A 43 0.05 6.17 12.06
N TYR A 44 0.95 5.71 11.20
CA TYR A 44 1.90 6.58 10.50
C TYR A 44 1.36 6.87 9.11
N VAL A 45 1.36 8.14 8.71
CA VAL A 45 0.79 8.57 7.43
C VAL A 45 1.78 9.47 6.69
N MET A 46 2.13 9.11 5.46
CA MET A 46 2.99 9.95 4.61
C MET A 46 2.27 11.26 4.32
N SER A 47 2.97 12.37 4.57
CA SER A 47 2.40 13.70 4.44
C SER A 47 3.35 14.61 3.66
N LEU A 48 2.84 15.28 2.63
CA LEU A 48 3.66 16.09 1.72
C LEU A 48 3.12 17.51 1.54
N TYR A 49 4.04 18.44 1.38
CA TYR A 49 3.82 19.81 0.87
C TYR A 49 4.27 19.96 -0.59
N THR A 50 4.97 18.96 -1.14
CA THR A 50 5.39 18.97 -2.54
C THR A 50 4.18 19.17 -3.49
N GLY A 51 4.34 20.09 -4.47
CA GLY A 51 3.25 20.57 -5.32
C GLY A 51 2.22 21.47 -4.60
N THR A 52 2.68 22.23 -3.62
CA THR A 52 1.91 23.34 -3.03
C THR A 52 2.80 24.59 -2.98
N ASP A 53 2.22 25.74 -2.66
CA ASP A 53 2.96 27.00 -2.45
C ASP A 53 3.64 27.09 -1.05
N ILE A 54 3.62 26.01 -0.26
CA ILE A 54 4.14 25.98 1.11
C ILE A 54 5.63 25.62 1.11
N ASP A 55 6.43 26.45 1.78
CA ASP A 55 7.91 26.36 1.76
C ASP A 55 8.49 25.50 2.90
N GLU A 56 7.85 24.37 3.19
CA GLU A 56 8.15 23.47 4.33
C GLU A 56 8.50 22.05 3.84
N PRO A 57 9.23 21.25 4.64
CA PRO A 57 9.55 19.86 4.29
C PRO A 57 8.33 18.95 4.45
N ASP A 58 8.33 17.87 3.68
CA ASP A 58 7.38 16.76 3.87
C ASP A 58 7.62 16.10 5.25
N PHE A 59 6.65 15.35 5.75
CA PHE A 59 6.72 14.77 7.09
C PHE A 59 5.95 13.45 7.21
N VAL A 60 6.29 12.67 8.23
CA VAL A 60 5.48 11.52 8.66
C VAL A 60 4.56 11.97 9.79
N ALA A 61 3.24 11.92 9.56
CA ALA A 61 2.26 12.21 10.58
C ALA A 61 2.06 10.98 11.48
N VAL A 62 1.94 11.23 12.78
CA VAL A 62 1.50 10.23 13.76
C VAL A 62 0.05 10.56 14.14
N VAL A 63 -0.87 9.67 13.79
CA VAL A 63 -2.32 9.85 13.98
C VAL A 63 -2.81 8.95 15.09
N ASP A 64 -3.58 9.50 16.03
CA ASP A 64 -4.20 8.73 17.12
C ASP A 64 -5.51 8.09 16.66
N LEU A 65 -5.58 6.76 16.70
CA LEU A 65 -6.73 5.97 16.27
C LEU A 65 -7.47 5.30 17.45
N ASP A 66 -7.05 5.54 18.68
CA ASP A 66 -7.71 5.02 19.88
C ASP A 66 -9.02 5.79 20.16
N PRO A 67 -10.21 5.18 20.06
CA PRO A 67 -11.50 5.85 20.27
C PRO A 67 -11.73 6.27 21.73
N ASP A 68 -10.96 5.71 22.67
CA ASP A 68 -10.99 6.09 24.07
C ASP A 68 -10.01 7.25 24.38
N SER A 69 -9.19 7.67 23.41
CA SER A 69 -8.24 8.78 23.53
C SER A 69 -8.93 10.14 23.45
N GLU A 70 -8.42 11.12 24.22
CA GLU A 70 -8.87 12.52 24.13
C GLU A 70 -8.46 13.19 22.81
N THR A 71 -7.49 12.60 22.09
CA THR A 71 -6.95 13.06 20.81
C THR A 71 -7.31 12.14 19.65
N TYR A 72 -8.36 11.31 19.78
CA TYR A 72 -8.85 10.46 18.69
C TYR A 72 -9.11 11.29 17.43
N CYS A 73 -8.66 10.81 16.27
CA CYS A 73 -8.71 11.51 14.98
C CYS A 73 -7.82 12.76 14.88
N GLU A 74 -6.79 12.89 15.73
CA GLU A 74 -5.85 14.01 15.65
C GLU A 74 -4.44 13.54 15.23
N ILE A 75 -3.74 14.43 14.51
CA ILE A 75 -2.29 14.32 14.31
C ILE A 75 -1.60 14.74 15.62
N ILE A 76 -1.03 13.78 16.33
CA ILE A 76 -0.44 13.98 17.67
C ILE A 76 1.06 14.26 17.64
N ASP A 77 1.75 13.85 16.58
CA ASP A 77 3.17 14.12 16.36
C ASP A 77 3.50 14.14 14.86
N ARG A 78 4.65 14.73 14.51
CA ARG A 78 5.13 14.87 13.13
C ARG A 78 6.65 14.73 13.07
N VAL A 79 7.14 13.82 12.24
CA VAL A 79 8.57 13.72 11.92
C VAL A 79 8.83 14.49 10.64
N GLU A 80 9.28 15.73 10.77
CA GLU A 80 9.63 16.59 9.64
C GLU A 80 10.92 16.09 8.97
N MET A 81 10.90 15.95 7.64
CA MET A 81 12.09 15.60 6.88
C MET A 81 13.11 16.75 6.90
N PRO A 82 14.41 16.47 6.79
CA PRO A 82 15.44 17.52 6.86
C PRO A 82 15.46 18.40 5.60
N ASN A 83 14.83 17.95 4.52
CA ASN A 83 14.86 18.55 3.19
C ASN A 83 13.45 18.73 2.65
N ARG A 84 13.33 19.56 1.61
CA ARG A 84 12.06 19.84 0.94
C ARG A 84 12.03 19.18 -0.44
N GLY A 85 10.82 18.93 -0.93
CA GLY A 85 10.62 18.38 -2.27
C GLY A 85 10.95 16.89 -2.35
N ASP A 86 10.83 16.17 -1.25
CA ASP A 86 11.03 14.72 -1.22
C ASP A 86 9.91 13.99 -1.96
N GLU A 87 8.67 14.49 -1.92
CA GLU A 87 7.46 13.79 -2.39
C GLU A 87 7.34 12.45 -1.66
N LEU A 88 7.12 12.50 -0.35
CA LEU A 88 6.84 11.28 0.42
C LEU A 88 5.59 10.59 -0.15
N HIS A 89 5.70 9.29 -0.38
CA HIS A 89 4.70 8.54 -1.13
C HIS A 89 4.42 7.18 -0.46
N HIS A 90 5.10 6.10 -0.86
CA HIS A 90 5.10 4.84 -0.10
C HIS A 90 6.29 4.72 0.84
N PHE A 91 6.15 3.87 1.84
CA PHE A 91 7.13 3.56 2.87
C PHE A 91 6.84 2.17 3.48
N GLY A 92 7.85 1.59 4.11
CA GLY A 92 7.78 0.24 4.63
C GLY A 92 8.52 0.07 5.94
N TRP A 93 8.38 -1.12 6.52
CA TRP A 93 9.11 -1.50 7.72
C TRP A 93 10.47 -2.14 7.37
N ASN A 94 11.45 -1.99 8.24
CA ASN A 94 12.73 -2.70 8.14
C ASN A 94 12.58 -4.22 8.26
N ALA A 95 11.55 -4.67 8.96
CA ALA A 95 11.31 -6.08 9.23
C ALA A 95 9.83 -6.36 9.45
N CYS A 96 9.37 -7.55 9.05
CA CYS A 96 7.97 -7.97 9.15
C CYS A 96 7.87 -9.50 9.26
N SER A 97 6.66 -10.05 9.11
CA SER A 97 6.37 -11.47 9.21
C SER A 97 7.20 -12.36 8.27
N SER A 98 7.77 -11.80 7.20
CA SER A 98 8.66 -12.52 6.27
C SER A 98 9.92 -13.04 6.96
N SER A 99 10.29 -12.43 8.08
CA SER A 99 11.42 -12.78 8.93
C SER A 99 11.00 -13.34 10.30
N CYS A 100 9.79 -13.91 10.43
CA CYS A 100 9.27 -14.42 11.71
C CYS A 100 10.14 -15.52 12.38
N HIS A 101 11.09 -16.10 11.63
CA HIS A 101 12.04 -17.11 12.11
C HIS A 101 13.42 -16.54 12.49
N VAL A 102 13.69 -15.25 12.23
CA VAL A 102 14.96 -14.59 12.50
C VAL A 102 14.97 -14.07 13.93
N GLU A 103 15.71 -14.75 14.82
CA GLU A 103 15.82 -14.33 16.22
C GLU A 103 16.55 -12.99 16.35
N GLY A 104 15.95 -12.04 17.06
CA GLY A 104 16.58 -10.75 17.40
C GLY A 104 16.35 -9.62 16.40
N LEU A 105 15.70 -9.91 15.26
CA LEU A 105 15.21 -8.89 14.34
C LEU A 105 13.90 -8.29 14.89
N GLU A 106 13.76 -6.97 14.81
CA GLU A 106 12.62 -6.22 15.36
C GLU A 106 12.02 -5.32 14.27
N ARG A 107 10.69 -5.33 14.14
CA ARG A 107 9.95 -4.31 13.39
C ARG A 107 10.01 -3.01 14.19
N ARG A 108 10.85 -2.07 13.76
CA ARG A 108 11.14 -0.87 14.54
C ARG A 108 11.44 0.36 13.72
N HIS A 109 12.01 0.20 12.54
CA HIS A 109 12.38 1.34 11.71
C HIS A 109 11.46 1.43 10.51
N LEU A 110 10.95 2.62 10.25
CA LEU A 110 10.30 2.96 9.00
C LEU A 110 11.37 3.38 7.99
N ILE A 111 11.28 2.84 6.79
CA ILE A 111 12.08 3.20 5.63
C ILE A 111 11.20 4.08 4.76
N VAL A 112 11.55 5.37 4.68
CA VAL A 112 10.71 6.43 4.14
C VAL A 112 11.44 7.12 2.97
N PRO A 113 11.26 6.65 1.74
CA PRO A 113 11.83 7.27 0.56
C PRO A 113 11.12 8.57 0.16
N GLY A 114 11.90 9.53 -0.35
CA GLY A 114 11.42 10.67 -1.11
C GLY A 114 11.39 10.30 -2.59
N GLN A 115 10.19 10.15 -3.14
CA GLN A 115 9.98 9.71 -4.51
C GLN A 115 10.63 10.67 -5.52
N ARG A 116 10.55 12.00 -5.32
CA ARG A 116 11.15 12.98 -6.24
C ARG A 116 12.62 13.24 -5.97
N SER A 117 13.03 13.18 -4.71
CA SER A 117 14.42 13.50 -4.32
C SER A 117 15.36 12.32 -4.47
N SER A 118 14.84 11.08 -4.45
CA SER A 118 15.60 9.83 -4.30
C SER A 118 16.36 9.69 -2.97
N ARG A 119 16.01 10.51 -1.96
CA ARG A 119 16.54 10.36 -0.59
C ARG A 119 15.80 9.24 0.13
N ILE A 120 16.47 8.50 1.00
CA ILE A 120 15.82 7.49 1.84
C ILE A 120 16.06 7.84 3.30
N HIS A 121 14.99 7.95 4.07
CA HIS A 121 15.03 8.29 5.48
C HIS A 121 14.75 7.06 6.33
N VAL A 122 15.45 6.93 7.45
CA VAL A 122 15.18 5.89 8.45
C VAL A 122 14.67 6.54 9.71
N ILE A 123 13.47 6.13 10.13
CA ILE A 123 12.80 6.67 11.31
C ILE A 123 12.66 5.55 12.35
N ASP A 124 13.24 5.75 13.55
CA ASP A 124 13.12 4.85 14.68
C ASP A 124 11.78 5.05 15.41
N THR A 125 10.96 4.01 15.48
CA THR A 125 9.65 4.02 16.15
C THR A 125 9.66 3.31 17.50
N LYS A 126 10.81 3.22 18.17
CA LYS A 126 10.91 2.66 19.53
C LYS A 126 9.92 3.30 20.50
N ASP A 127 9.77 4.62 20.43
CA ASP A 127 8.60 5.31 20.96
C ASP A 127 7.62 5.52 19.79
N ARG A 128 6.58 4.68 19.75
CA ARG A 128 5.61 4.70 18.65
C ARG A 128 4.91 6.04 18.49
N ARG A 129 4.67 6.76 19.60
CA ARG A 129 3.96 8.05 19.56
C ARG A 129 4.89 9.23 19.28
N ASN A 130 6.20 9.03 19.40
CA ASN A 130 7.22 10.08 19.16
C ASN A 130 8.40 9.49 18.37
N PRO A 131 8.19 9.06 17.12
CA PRO A 131 9.24 8.49 16.30
C PRO A 131 10.32 9.53 15.96
N GLU A 132 11.56 9.07 15.75
CA GLU A 132 12.72 9.95 15.54
C GLU A 132 13.46 9.61 14.24
N LEU A 133 13.77 10.62 13.43
CA LEU A 133 14.67 10.44 12.28
C LEU A 133 16.08 10.09 12.79
N VAL A 134 16.63 8.96 12.34
CA VAL A 134 17.93 8.46 12.80
C VAL A 134 18.99 8.34 11.71
N GLU A 135 18.60 8.18 10.44
CA GLU A 135 19.53 8.06 9.32
C GLU A 135 18.93 8.69 8.06
N VAL A 136 19.81 9.18 7.17
CA VAL A 136 19.45 9.72 5.86
C VAL A 136 20.46 9.22 4.83
N ILE A 137 19.99 8.42 3.89
CA ILE A 137 20.72 8.02 2.70
C ILE A 137 20.48 9.11 1.65
N GLU A 138 21.55 9.81 1.27
CA GLU A 138 21.43 10.92 0.34
C GLU A 138 21.29 10.43 -1.11
N PRO A 139 20.63 11.20 -2.00
CA PRO A 139 20.37 10.78 -3.37
C PRO A 139 21.63 10.39 -4.16
N GLU A 140 22.76 11.05 -3.88
CA GLU A 140 24.02 10.74 -4.56
C GLU A 140 24.47 9.30 -4.36
N ASP A 141 24.22 8.71 -3.20
CA ASP A 141 24.56 7.31 -2.89
C ASP A 141 23.65 6.34 -3.67
N VAL A 142 22.39 6.70 -3.89
CA VAL A 142 21.45 5.94 -4.73
C VAL A 142 21.84 6.04 -6.21
N PHE A 143 22.20 7.23 -6.68
CA PHE A 143 22.62 7.46 -8.07
C PHE A 143 23.90 6.71 -8.45
N GLU A 144 24.74 6.27 -7.51
CA GLU A 144 25.89 5.41 -7.80
C GLU A 144 25.49 4.06 -8.44
N TYR A 145 24.24 3.64 -8.24
CA TYR A 145 23.67 2.40 -8.76
C TYR A 145 22.78 2.59 -9.99
N ASP A 146 22.80 3.79 -10.58
CA ASP A 146 22.00 4.16 -11.75
C ASP A 146 20.50 3.92 -11.53
N LEU A 147 20.00 4.43 -10.41
CA LEU A 147 18.63 4.31 -9.94
C LEU A 147 18.14 5.63 -9.36
N SER A 148 16.85 5.91 -9.50
CA SER A 148 16.17 7.05 -8.88
C SER A 148 14.68 6.73 -8.68
N ALA A 149 13.98 7.68 -8.06
CA ALA A 149 12.55 7.61 -7.84
C ALA A 149 12.09 6.34 -7.08
N PRO A 150 12.54 6.16 -5.83
CA PRO A 150 12.11 5.06 -4.99
C PRO A 150 10.60 5.14 -4.73
N HIS A 151 9.93 4.00 -4.74
CA HIS A 151 8.48 3.90 -4.58
C HIS A 151 8.11 2.89 -3.50
N THR A 152 7.84 1.63 -3.86
CA THR A 152 7.39 0.60 -2.94
C THR A 152 8.55 0.10 -2.10
N VAL A 153 8.32 -0.06 -0.79
CA VAL A 153 9.30 -0.62 0.14
C VAL A 153 8.74 -1.87 0.81
N HIS A 154 9.46 -2.99 0.68
CA HIS A 154 9.18 -4.17 1.48
C HIS A 154 10.40 -4.63 2.26
N CYS A 155 10.18 -4.92 3.54
CA CYS A 155 10.99 -5.89 4.30
C CYS A 155 10.97 -7.23 3.57
N VAL A 156 12.13 -7.87 3.43
CA VAL A 156 12.27 -9.19 2.82
C VAL A 156 12.88 -10.18 3.84
N PRO A 157 12.92 -11.48 3.56
CA PRO A 157 13.56 -12.45 4.46
C PRO A 157 14.99 -12.05 4.85
N ASP A 158 15.44 -12.55 6.00
CA ASP A 158 16.79 -12.34 6.53
C ASP A 158 17.15 -10.89 6.91
N GLY A 159 16.16 -9.98 6.95
CA GLY A 159 16.31 -8.62 7.46
C GLY A 159 16.75 -7.58 6.42
N GLN A 160 16.87 -7.99 5.16
CA GLN A 160 17.08 -7.06 4.04
C GLN A 160 15.80 -6.29 3.72
N ILE A 161 15.97 -5.17 3.02
CA ILE A 161 14.88 -4.32 2.55
C ILE A 161 15.07 -4.13 1.05
N LEU A 162 14.00 -4.34 0.30
CA LEU A 162 13.97 -4.11 -1.14
C LEU A 162 13.10 -2.88 -1.41
N ILE A 163 13.49 -2.09 -2.41
CA ILE A 163 12.81 -0.85 -2.80
C ILE A 163 12.66 -0.84 -4.31
N SER A 164 11.44 -0.65 -4.84
CA SER A 164 11.26 -0.44 -6.27
C SER A 164 11.68 0.98 -6.68
N MET A 165 12.31 1.09 -7.84
CA MET A 165 12.89 2.33 -8.37
C MET A 165 12.36 2.54 -9.78
N LEU A 166 11.76 3.71 -10.04
CA LEU A 166 11.01 3.95 -11.28
C LEU A 166 11.88 4.41 -12.46
N GLY A 167 13.12 4.80 -12.21
CA GLY A 167 14.03 5.24 -13.27
C GLY A 167 15.49 5.11 -12.93
N ASP A 168 16.32 5.45 -13.90
CA ASP A 168 17.78 5.55 -13.79
C ASP A 168 18.19 6.85 -13.08
N ALA A 169 19.50 7.11 -12.91
CA ALA A 169 19.97 8.29 -12.19
C ALA A 169 19.61 9.64 -12.87
N ASP A 170 19.24 9.64 -14.15
CA ASP A 170 18.83 10.83 -14.89
C ASP A 170 17.29 11.01 -14.90
N GLY A 171 16.55 10.14 -14.21
CA GLY A 171 15.07 10.14 -14.20
C GLY A 171 14.45 9.60 -15.49
N GLU A 172 15.21 8.78 -16.20
CA GLU A 172 14.89 8.10 -17.44
C GLU A 172 14.66 6.60 -17.18
N LEU A 173 14.46 5.80 -18.23
CA LEU A 173 14.42 4.33 -18.12
C LEU A 173 15.82 3.75 -18.39
N PRO A 174 16.18 2.59 -17.80
CA PRO A 174 15.30 1.67 -17.08
C PRO A 174 15.15 1.94 -15.57
N GLY A 175 14.03 1.50 -14.99
CA GLY A 175 13.88 1.32 -13.55
C GLY A 175 14.62 0.09 -13.01
N GLY A 176 14.34 -0.29 -11.76
CA GLY A 176 14.96 -1.45 -11.12
C GLY A 176 14.61 -1.58 -9.64
N PHE A 177 15.44 -2.28 -8.87
CA PHE A 177 15.27 -2.43 -7.43
C PHE A 177 16.57 -2.11 -6.67
N LEU A 178 16.44 -1.39 -5.55
CA LEU A 178 17.53 -1.10 -4.64
C LEU A 178 17.41 -1.96 -3.38
N GLU A 179 18.50 -2.61 -2.97
CA GLU A 179 18.57 -3.43 -1.77
C GLU A 179 19.35 -2.72 -0.66
N LEU A 180 18.78 -2.72 0.55
CA LEU A 180 19.43 -2.29 1.78
C LEU A 180 19.60 -3.48 2.73
N ASN A 181 20.71 -3.52 3.46
CA ASN A 181 20.90 -4.48 4.54
C ASN A 181 20.20 -4.07 5.85
N ASP A 182 20.32 -4.89 6.90
CA ASP A 182 19.71 -4.67 8.22
C ASP A 182 20.35 -3.51 9.02
N GLU A 183 21.48 -2.98 8.55
CA GLU A 183 22.10 -1.74 9.01
C GLU A 183 21.76 -0.51 8.15
N PHE A 184 20.84 -0.65 7.19
CA PHE A 184 20.40 0.39 6.26
C PHE A 184 21.50 0.90 5.31
N GLU A 185 22.54 0.10 5.07
CA GLU A 185 23.54 0.38 4.03
C GLU A 185 23.07 -0.17 2.69
N ILE A 186 23.34 0.55 1.60
CA ILE A 186 23.00 0.11 0.24
C ILE A 186 23.90 -1.07 -0.16
N GLU A 187 23.29 -2.21 -0.48
CA GLU A 187 23.99 -3.36 -1.05
C GLU A 187 24.13 -3.23 -2.57
N GLY A 188 23.12 -2.63 -3.21
CA GLY A 188 23.12 -2.23 -4.61
C GLY A 188 21.84 -2.61 -5.33
N ARG A 189 21.94 -2.93 -6.61
CA ARG A 189 20.82 -3.49 -7.39
C ARG A 189 20.58 -4.94 -6.99
N TRP A 190 19.31 -5.29 -6.76
CA TRP A 190 18.90 -6.67 -6.50
C TRP A 190 18.92 -7.51 -7.79
N GLU A 191 18.44 -6.93 -8.89
CA GLU A 191 18.40 -7.55 -10.21
C GLU A 191 19.68 -7.33 -11.02
N PRO A 192 20.02 -8.24 -11.95
CA PRO A 192 20.93 -7.93 -13.04
C PRO A 192 20.40 -6.75 -13.88
N PRO A 193 21.28 -5.85 -14.38
CA PRO A 193 20.84 -4.75 -15.23
C PRO A 193 20.08 -5.21 -16.48
N ASP A 194 19.18 -4.37 -16.98
CA ASP A 194 18.42 -4.53 -18.23
C ASP A 194 17.38 -5.68 -18.26
N GLU A 195 16.92 -6.18 -17.10
CA GLU A 195 15.86 -7.21 -17.01
C GLU A 195 14.45 -6.65 -17.33
N ILE A 196 14.19 -5.39 -16.95
CA ILE A 196 12.95 -4.64 -17.22
C ILE A 196 13.26 -3.23 -17.71
N GLU A 197 12.29 -2.60 -18.37
CA GLU A 197 12.36 -1.19 -18.76
C GLU A 197 11.65 -0.31 -17.73
N MET A 198 10.35 -0.53 -17.49
CA MET A 198 9.55 0.23 -16.52
C MET A 198 9.38 -0.56 -15.22
N ASN A 199 9.21 0.18 -14.11
CA ASN A 199 8.88 -0.40 -12.80
C ASN A 199 7.80 0.46 -12.12
N TYR A 200 7.17 -0.07 -11.07
CA TYR A 200 6.28 0.67 -10.17
C TYR A 200 6.20 -0.02 -8.81
N ASP A 201 5.29 -0.99 -8.68
CA ASP A 201 5.04 -1.75 -7.47
C ASP A 201 5.52 -3.19 -7.64
N TYR A 202 5.70 -3.87 -6.53
CA TYR A 202 6.02 -5.29 -6.55
C TYR A 202 5.52 -5.99 -5.30
N TRP A 203 5.25 -7.28 -5.45
CA TRP A 203 4.91 -8.16 -4.34
C TRP A 203 5.61 -9.50 -4.53
N TYR A 204 5.94 -10.19 -3.44
CA TYR A 204 6.68 -11.44 -3.50
C TYR A 204 6.04 -12.55 -2.66
N GLN A 205 6.31 -13.79 -3.06
CA GLN A 205 5.87 -15.03 -2.41
C GLN A 205 7.08 -15.96 -2.30
N PRO A 206 7.89 -15.83 -1.24
CA PRO A 206 9.19 -16.49 -1.15
C PRO A 206 9.06 -18.02 -1.09
N ARG A 207 7.98 -18.55 -0.49
CA ARG A 207 7.68 -19.99 -0.48
C ARG A 207 7.49 -20.59 -1.88
N GLN A 208 7.03 -19.76 -2.82
CA GLN A 208 6.82 -20.13 -4.22
C GLN A 208 8.01 -19.74 -5.12
N ASN A 209 9.06 -19.14 -4.55
CA ASN A 209 10.21 -18.57 -5.26
C ASN A 209 9.81 -17.58 -6.38
N VAL A 210 8.86 -16.69 -6.10
CA VAL A 210 8.36 -15.74 -7.10
C VAL A 210 8.23 -14.33 -6.54
N MET A 211 8.55 -13.36 -7.38
CA MET A 211 8.10 -11.97 -7.25
C MET A 211 7.31 -11.59 -8.50
N VAL A 212 6.35 -10.68 -8.34
CA VAL A 212 5.68 -9.99 -9.44
C VAL A 212 5.95 -8.50 -9.31
N SER A 213 6.24 -7.83 -10.42
CA SER A 213 6.33 -6.36 -10.48
C SER A 213 5.51 -5.78 -11.62
N THR A 214 5.20 -4.49 -11.52
CA THR A 214 4.33 -3.76 -12.44
C THR A 214 5.04 -2.56 -13.06
N GLU A 215 4.33 -1.80 -13.90
CA GLU A 215 4.90 -0.72 -14.69
C GLU A 215 4.07 0.56 -14.59
N TRP A 216 4.72 1.69 -14.32
CA TRP A 216 4.09 3.00 -14.47
C TRP A 216 4.67 3.77 -15.66
N ALA A 217 5.78 4.49 -15.46
CA ALA A 217 6.47 5.27 -16.46
C ALA A 217 7.82 5.77 -15.92
N ALA A 218 8.65 6.34 -16.78
CA ALA A 218 9.86 7.06 -16.37
C ALA A 218 9.53 8.32 -15.56
N PRO A 219 10.34 8.72 -14.57
CA PRO A 219 10.17 9.96 -13.80
C PRO A 219 9.89 11.20 -14.65
N LYS A 220 10.65 11.40 -15.73
CA LYS A 220 10.45 12.54 -16.64
C LYS A 220 9.07 12.61 -17.31
N THR A 221 8.33 11.50 -17.36
CA THR A 221 7.01 11.40 -18.01
C THR A 221 5.91 11.87 -17.07
N TYR A 222 5.90 11.42 -15.82
CA TYR A 222 4.81 11.74 -14.88
C TYR A 222 5.12 12.92 -13.95
N TYR A 223 6.39 13.30 -13.76
CA TYR A 223 6.77 14.47 -12.96
C TYR A 223 6.14 15.79 -13.42
N PRO A 224 5.98 16.07 -14.73
CA PRO A 224 5.25 17.25 -15.21
C PRO A 224 3.73 17.17 -15.07
N GLY A 225 3.19 15.98 -14.77
CA GLY A 225 1.75 15.66 -14.78
C GLY A 225 1.37 14.67 -15.88
N PHE A 226 0.14 14.18 -15.83
CA PHE A 226 -0.44 13.29 -16.83
C PHE A 226 -0.67 14.00 -18.16
N ASP A 227 -0.31 13.33 -19.26
CA ASP A 227 -0.56 13.78 -20.65
C ASP A 227 -1.01 12.60 -21.51
N LEU A 228 -2.07 12.80 -22.30
CA LEU A 228 -2.57 11.79 -23.24
C LEU A 228 -1.60 11.57 -24.40
N GLU A 229 -0.81 12.58 -24.79
CA GLU A 229 0.21 12.41 -25.83
C GLU A 229 1.29 11.40 -25.40
N ASP A 230 1.60 11.33 -24.10
CA ASP A 230 2.53 10.34 -23.55
C ASP A 230 1.93 8.92 -23.54
N VAL A 231 0.62 8.81 -23.29
CA VAL A 231 -0.10 7.52 -23.45
C VAL A 231 -0.06 7.06 -24.90
N GLU A 232 -0.38 7.94 -25.86
CA GLU A 232 -0.34 7.63 -27.30
C GLU A 232 1.08 7.29 -27.80
N ALA A 233 2.11 7.87 -27.17
CA ALA A 233 3.51 7.57 -27.46
C ALA A 233 4.00 6.24 -26.86
N GLY A 234 3.23 5.60 -25.97
CA GLY A 234 3.61 4.39 -25.26
C GLY A 234 4.61 4.65 -24.13
N ASN A 235 4.58 5.83 -23.52
CA ASN A 235 5.46 6.19 -22.40
C ASN A 235 4.94 5.71 -21.05
N TYR A 236 3.76 5.08 -21.03
CA TYR A 236 3.16 4.43 -19.87
C TYR A 236 3.09 2.91 -20.08
N GLY A 237 3.32 2.17 -18.99
CA GLY A 237 3.40 0.71 -18.98
C GLY A 237 2.07 -0.01 -19.14
N GLN A 238 2.15 -1.29 -19.49
CA GLN A 238 1.00 -2.19 -19.61
C GLN A 238 1.35 -3.66 -19.32
N GLN A 239 2.53 -3.92 -18.75
CA GLN A 239 3.04 -5.26 -18.51
C GLN A 239 3.18 -5.53 -17.02
N ILE A 240 3.20 -6.83 -16.70
CA ILE A 240 3.63 -7.34 -15.40
C ILE A 240 4.74 -8.37 -15.60
N HIS A 241 5.69 -8.40 -14.68
CA HIS A 241 6.89 -9.22 -14.76
C HIS A 241 6.92 -10.21 -13.60
N PHE A 242 7.08 -11.49 -13.91
CA PHE A 242 7.29 -12.56 -12.93
C PHE A 242 8.76 -12.93 -12.89
N TRP A 243 9.30 -12.95 -11.68
CA TRP A 243 10.73 -13.08 -11.40
C TRP A 243 11.01 -14.35 -10.62
N ASP A 244 12.14 -14.99 -10.92
CA ASP A 244 12.77 -15.94 -10.00
C ASP A 244 13.30 -15.14 -8.81
N TRP A 245 12.63 -15.29 -7.66
CA TRP A 245 12.94 -14.52 -6.45
C TRP A 245 14.37 -14.75 -5.94
N GLU A 246 14.84 -16.01 -5.95
CA GLU A 246 16.19 -16.36 -5.46
C GLU A 246 17.29 -15.82 -6.38
N HIS A 247 17.03 -15.72 -7.68
CA HIS A 247 18.05 -15.33 -8.67
C HIS A 247 17.94 -13.88 -9.17
N GLY A 248 16.84 -13.18 -8.88
CA GLY A 248 16.62 -11.80 -9.29
C GLY A 248 16.44 -11.63 -10.81
N THR A 249 15.96 -12.64 -11.53
CA THR A 249 15.84 -12.63 -13.00
C THR A 249 14.41 -12.79 -13.46
N VAL A 250 14.01 -12.12 -14.54
CA VAL A 250 12.66 -12.25 -15.11
C VAL A 250 12.51 -13.62 -15.77
N GLU A 251 11.53 -14.40 -15.31
CA GLU A 251 11.15 -15.68 -15.94
C GLU A 251 10.06 -15.49 -17.00
N GLN A 252 9.17 -14.52 -16.80
CA GLN A 252 8.04 -14.30 -17.67
C GLN A 252 7.55 -12.84 -17.60
N THR A 253 7.23 -12.27 -18.76
CA THR A 253 6.51 -11.00 -18.88
C THR A 253 5.15 -11.26 -19.50
N ILE A 254 4.09 -10.69 -18.91
CA ILE A 254 2.74 -10.72 -19.46
C ILE A 254 2.35 -9.31 -19.89
N ASP A 255 2.05 -9.15 -21.17
CA ASP A 255 1.45 -7.94 -21.71
C ASP A 255 -0.08 -8.00 -21.51
N LEU A 256 -0.62 -7.07 -20.72
CA LEU A 256 -2.05 -6.98 -20.42
C LEU A 256 -2.85 -6.30 -21.55
N GLY A 257 -2.14 -5.73 -22.54
CA GLY A 257 -2.72 -5.06 -23.71
C GLY A 257 -3.40 -3.73 -23.39
N GLU A 258 -4.22 -3.24 -24.34
CA GLU A 258 -4.93 -1.96 -24.20
C GLU A 258 -5.88 -1.92 -22.99
N GLU A 259 -6.29 -3.09 -22.49
CA GLU A 259 -7.12 -3.20 -21.30
C GLU A 259 -6.33 -3.13 -20.00
N GLY A 260 -4.99 -3.17 -20.00
CA GLY A 260 -4.19 -3.12 -18.78
C GLY A 260 -3.19 -1.98 -18.72
N GLN A 261 -3.60 -0.78 -19.12
CA GLN A 261 -2.75 0.41 -19.10
C GLN A 261 -2.54 0.91 -17.68
N ILE A 262 -1.29 1.26 -17.37
CA ILE A 262 -0.82 1.72 -16.06
C ILE A 262 -1.15 0.69 -14.96
N PRO A 263 -0.59 -0.53 -15.02
CA PRO A 263 -0.69 -1.49 -13.92
C PRO A 263 0.07 -0.93 -12.72
N LEU A 264 -0.67 -0.52 -11.68
CA LEU A 264 -0.10 0.04 -10.47
C LEU A 264 0.08 -1.06 -9.41
N GLU A 265 -0.77 -1.03 -8.39
CA GLU A 265 -0.65 -1.87 -7.21
C GLU A 265 -0.90 -3.35 -7.52
N VAL A 266 -0.01 -4.20 -7.02
CA VAL A 266 -0.06 -5.66 -7.18
C VAL A 266 -0.07 -6.35 -5.83
N ARG A 267 -0.95 -7.33 -5.67
CA ARG A 267 -1.12 -8.07 -4.42
C ARG A 267 -1.24 -9.56 -4.70
N PHE A 268 -0.37 -10.36 -4.10
CA PHE A 268 -0.65 -11.80 -3.94
C PHE A 268 -1.71 -12.01 -2.85
N LEU A 269 -2.40 -13.15 -2.90
CA LEU A 269 -3.09 -13.65 -1.70
C LEU A 269 -2.07 -13.83 -0.57
N HIS A 270 -2.47 -13.55 0.67
CA HIS A 270 -1.63 -13.60 1.88
C HIS A 270 -1.16 -15.01 2.20
N THR A 271 -1.98 -16.02 1.93
CA THR A 271 -1.58 -17.40 2.15
C THR A 271 -0.33 -17.75 1.31
N PRO A 272 0.79 -18.19 1.94
CA PRO A 272 2.03 -18.45 1.21
C PRO A 272 1.96 -19.70 0.31
N GLU A 273 0.85 -20.43 0.38
CA GLU A 273 0.59 -21.62 -0.45
C GLU A 273 -0.04 -21.28 -1.81
N SER A 274 -0.53 -20.05 -1.98
CA SER A 274 -1.19 -19.62 -3.21
C SER A 274 -0.22 -18.93 -4.17
N THR A 275 -0.46 -19.12 -5.46
CA THR A 275 0.16 -18.36 -6.54
C THR A 275 -0.80 -17.34 -7.17
N HIS A 276 -1.99 -17.17 -6.59
CA HIS A 276 -3.00 -16.25 -7.09
C HIS A 276 -2.72 -14.84 -6.56
N GLY A 277 -2.99 -13.84 -7.40
CA GLY A 277 -2.95 -12.44 -7.01
C GLY A 277 -3.71 -11.55 -7.99
N PHE A 278 -3.72 -10.26 -7.71
CA PHE A 278 -4.44 -9.25 -8.47
C PHE A 278 -3.55 -8.06 -8.77
N VAL A 279 -3.79 -7.39 -9.89
CA VAL A 279 -3.16 -6.11 -10.26
C VAL A 279 -4.22 -5.12 -10.72
N GLY A 280 -4.21 -3.94 -10.12
CA GLY A 280 -5.05 -2.81 -10.51
C GLY A 280 -4.45 -2.07 -11.69
N THR A 281 -5.22 -1.83 -12.75
CA THR A 281 -4.76 -1.06 -13.92
C THR A 281 -5.46 0.29 -13.91
N ALA A 282 -4.74 1.34 -13.54
CA ALA A 282 -5.32 2.63 -13.20
C ALA A 282 -6.01 3.28 -14.38
N LEU A 283 -5.30 3.49 -15.49
CA LEU A 283 -5.88 4.19 -16.64
C LEU A 283 -7.04 3.41 -17.26
N SER A 284 -6.89 2.10 -17.39
CA SER A 284 -7.96 1.25 -17.93
C SER A 284 -9.09 0.95 -16.93
N SER A 285 -8.95 1.36 -15.65
CA SER A 285 -9.97 1.24 -14.59
C SER A 285 -10.55 -0.16 -14.45
N ASN A 286 -9.67 -1.16 -14.30
CA ASN A 286 -10.08 -2.54 -14.17
C ASN A 286 -9.04 -3.36 -13.38
N MET A 287 -9.35 -4.64 -13.18
CA MET A 287 -8.56 -5.57 -12.39
C MET A 287 -8.23 -6.82 -13.18
N PHE A 288 -6.96 -7.23 -13.14
CA PHE A 288 -6.54 -8.54 -13.61
C PHE A 288 -6.29 -9.49 -12.44
N HIS A 289 -6.82 -10.70 -12.53
CA HIS A 289 -6.45 -11.84 -11.69
C HIS A 289 -5.34 -12.59 -12.40
N PHE A 290 -4.23 -12.86 -11.70
CA PHE A 290 -3.16 -13.72 -12.19
C PHE A 290 -2.97 -14.97 -11.33
N TRP A 291 -2.47 -16.03 -11.95
CA TRP A 291 -2.17 -17.30 -11.27
C TRP A 291 -1.14 -18.13 -12.05
N TYR A 292 -0.44 -19.03 -11.38
CA TYR A 292 0.42 -20.03 -12.02
C TYR A 292 -0.43 -21.21 -12.54
N ASP A 293 -0.47 -21.42 -13.86
CA ASP A 293 -1.09 -22.59 -14.46
C ASP A 293 -0.08 -23.75 -14.48
N SER A 294 -0.24 -24.69 -13.55
CA SER A 294 0.65 -25.86 -13.43
C SER A 294 0.63 -26.80 -14.63
N ASP A 295 -0.46 -26.84 -15.41
CA ASP A 295 -0.55 -27.68 -16.61
C ASP A 295 0.25 -27.07 -17.78
N ALA A 296 0.29 -25.73 -17.85
CA ALA A 296 1.06 -25.00 -18.85
C ALA A 296 2.51 -24.69 -18.42
N GLY A 297 2.76 -24.61 -17.11
CA GLY A 297 4.06 -24.25 -16.53
C GLY A 297 4.39 -22.77 -16.64
N GLU A 298 3.37 -21.89 -16.64
CA GLU A 298 3.51 -20.44 -16.83
C GLU A 298 2.44 -19.70 -16.01
N TYR A 299 2.69 -18.43 -15.70
CA TYR A 299 1.67 -17.53 -15.17
C TYR A 299 0.67 -17.14 -16.27
N ARG A 300 -0.57 -16.91 -15.86
CA ARG A 300 -1.63 -16.31 -16.68
C ARG A 300 -2.24 -15.14 -15.96
N ALA A 301 -2.78 -14.20 -16.73
CA ALA A 301 -3.56 -13.07 -16.22
C ALA A 301 -4.83 -12.91 -17.05
N GLU A 302 -5.97 -12.68 -16.39
CA GLU A 302 -7.26 -12.42 -17.03
C GLU A 302 -7.96 -11.25 -16.34
N LYS A 303 -8.62 -10.39 -17.13
CA LYS A 303 -9.44 -9.31 -16.59
C LYS A 303 -10.68 -9.88 -15.91
N VAL A 304 -10.93 -9.48 -14.66
CA VAL A 304 -11.99 -10.05 -13.81
C VAL A 304 -12.96 -9.03 -13.23
N ILE A 305 -12.56 -7.77 -13.10
CA ILE A 305 -13.41 -6.65 -12.66
C ILE A 305 -13.19 -5.50 -13.64
N ASP A 306 -14.25 -4.78 -14.01
CA ASP A 306 -14.22 -3.68 -14.99
C ASP A 306 -15.11 -2.53 -14.51
N PHE A 307 -14.62 -1.29 -14.56
CA PHE A 307 -15.36 -0.10 -14.14
C PHE A 307 -15.61 0.82 -15.34
N GLU A 308 -16.88 1.04 -15.67
CA GLU A 308 -17.27 1.88 -16.81
C GLU A 308 -16.96 3.36 -16.55
N ALA A 309 -16.30 4.02 -17.52
CA ALA A 309 -16.11 5.46 -17.51
C ALA A 309 -17.46 6.21 -17.55
N ARG A 310 -17.52 7.39 -16.92
CA ARG A 310 -18.75 8.17 -16.72
C ARG A 310 -18.65 9.54 -17.39
N GLU A 311 -19.72 9.96 -18.05
CA GLU A 311 -19.80 11.29 -18.67
C GLU A 311 -19.82 12.41 -17.62
N HIS A 312 -19.01 13.46 -17.78
CA HIS A 312 -19.04 14.66 -16.95
C HIS A 312 -19.08 15.93 -17.83
N PRO A 313 -19.92 16.94 -17.53
CA PRO A 313 -20.06 18.13 -18.38
C PRO A 313 -18.78 18.96 -18.57
N ASP A 314 -17.88 18.90 -17.59
CA ASP A 314 -16.63 19.67 -17.58
C ASP A 314 -15.45 18.89 -18.20
N TRP A 315 -15.68 17.67 -18.69
CA TRP A 315 -14.67 16.83 -19.32
C TRP A 315 -14.97 16.62 -20.81
N ASP A 316 -13.93 16.67 -21.64
CA ASP A 316 -14.04 16.44 -23.10
C ASP A 316 -14.20 14.96 -23.47
N MET A 317 -13.98 14.05 -22.51
CA MET A 317 -14.07 12.60 -22.65
C MET A 317 -14.62 11.97 -21.35
N PRO A 318 -15.21 10.76 -21.42
CA PRO A 318 -15.71 10.07 -20.23
C PRO A 318 -14.61 9.92 -19.18
N VAL A 319 -14.94 10.27 -17.93
CA VAL A 319 -14.03 10.21 -16.79
C VAL A 319 -13.80 8.75 -16.42
N PRO A 320 -12.56 8.22 -16.50
CA PRO A 320 -12.27 6.85 -16.07
C PRO A 320 -12.41 6.73 -14.55
N GLY A 321 -12.53 5.50 -14.04
CA GLY A 321 -12.54 5.26 -12.59
C GLY A 321 -11.22 5.69 -11.94
N LEU A 322 -10.12 5.45 -12.66
CA LEU A 322 -8.75 5.54 -12.19
C LEU A 322 -8.52 4.68 -10.95
N THR A 323 -8.46 3.36 -11.16
CA THR A 323 -8.28 2.37 -10.08
C THR A 323 -6.83 2.42 -9.59
N THR A 324 -6.56 3.19 -8.54
CA THR A 324 -5.19 3.56 -8.15
C THR A 324 -4.60 2.63 -7.11
N ASP A 325 -5.39 2.21 -6.11
CA ASP A 325 -4.91 1.32 -5.06
C ASP A 325 -5.84 0.14 -4.81
N ILE A 326 -5.22 -0.98 -4.39
CA ILE A 326 -5.88 -2.25 -4.08
C ILE A 326 -5.24 -2.90 -2.84
N LEU A 327 -6.07 -3.58 -2.05
CA LEU A 327 -5.59 -4.45 -0.97
C LEU A 327 -6.49 -5.65 -0.78
N ILE A 328 -5.94 -6.70 -0.16
CA ILE A 328 -6.66 -7.95 0.11
C ILE A 328 -6.78 -8.11 1.63
N SER A 329 -7.97 -8.50 2.12
CA SER A 329 -8.16 -8.81 3.53
C SER A 329 -7.25 -9.96 3.96
N MET A 330 -6.77 -9.93 5.21
CA MET A 330 -5.81 -10.90 5.74
C MET A 330 -6.27 -12.37 5.65
N ASP A 331 -7.59 -12.60 5.55
CA ASP A 331 -8.21 -13.91 5.37
C ASP A 331 -8.37 -14.35 3.90
N ASP A 332 -7.82 -13.58 2.95
CA ASP A 332 -7.89 -13.77 1.49
C ASP A 332 -9.31 -13.81 0.92
N ARG A 333 -10.29 -13.24 1.64
CA ARG A 333 -11.70 -13.32 1.25
C ARG A 333 -12.18 -12.11 0.44
N TYR A 334 -11.66 -10.93 0.73
CA TYR A 334 -12.12 -9.69 0.11
C TYR A 334 -10.99 -8.92 -0.54
N LEU A 335 -11.23 -8.46 -1.76
CA LEU A 335 -10.43 -7.47 -2.46
C LEU A 335 -11.11 -6.11 -2.30
N PHE A 336 -10.35 -5.12 -1.87
CA PHE A 336 -10.76 -3.73 -1.80
C PHE A 336 -9.99 -2.92 -2.83
N GLY A 337 -10.56 -1.82 -3.27
CA GLY A 337 -9.85 -0.85 -4.10
C GLY A 337 -10.59 0.47 -4.20
N SER A 338 -9.89 1.45 -4.76
CA SER A 338 -10.35 2.83 -4.89
C SER A 338 -10.41 3.24 -6.36
N ASN A 339 -11.49 3.91 -6.75
CA ASN A 339 -11.62 4.59 -8.03
C ASN A 339 -11.49 6.10 -7.77
N TRP A 340 -10.26 6.61 -7.82
CA TRP A 340 -9.89 7.93 -7.33
C TRP A 340 -10.65 9.05 -8.05
N LEU A 341 -10.73 9.00 -9.38
CA LEU A 341 -11.46 10.01 -10.14
C LEU A 341 -12.98 9.91 -9.94
N HIS A 342 -13.51 8.71 -9.71
CA HIS A 342 -14.95 8.55 -9.51
C HIS A 342 -15.40 8.97 -8.12
N GLY A 343 -14.55 8.81 -7.10
CA GLY A 343 -14.97 8.94 -5.71
C GLY A 343 -15.71 7.70 -5.23
N GLU A 344 -15.09 6.53 -5.36
CA GLU A 344 -15.68 5.26 -4.95
C GLU A 344 -14.64 4.37 -4.28
N VAL A 345 -14.97 3.83 -3.10
CA VAL A 345 -14.30 2.66 -2.52
C VAL A 345 -15.19 1.45 -2.75
N TRP A 346 -14.61 0.32 -3.11
CA TRP A 346 -15.36 -0.89 -3.42
C TRP A 346 -14.79 -2.13 -2.70
N MET A 347 -15.64 -3.14 -2.55
CA MET A 347 -15.32 -4.42 -1.90
C MET A 347 -15.87 -5.56 -2.75
N TYR A 348 -15.03 -6.54 -3.09
CA TYR A 348 -15.38 -7.74 -3.86
C TYR A 348 -15.03 -9.00 -3.06
N ASP A 349 -15.96 -9.96 -2.99
CA ASP A 349 -15.67 -11.31 -2.51
C ASP A 349 -14.84 -12.06 -3.57
N ILE A 350 -13.63 -12.47 -3.18
CA ILE A 350 -12.66 -13.18 -3.99
C ILE A 350 -12.43 -14.62 -3.52
N SER A 351 -13.38 -15.22 -2.78
CA SER A 351 -13.34 -16.64 -2.41
C SER A 351 -13.23 -17.57 -3.63
N ASP A 352 -13.59 -17.06 -4.82
CA ASP A 352 -13.24 -17.61 -6.13
C ASP A 352 -12.49 -16.51 -6.91
N PRO A 353 -11.14 -16.51 -6.90
CA PRO A 353 -10.35 -15.41 -7.47
C PRO A 353 -10.58 -15.18 -8.97
N ALA A 354 -10.95 -16.24 -9.71
CA ALA A 354 -11.25 -16.15 -11.14
C ALA A 354 -12.64 -15.54 -11.42
N ASN A 355 -13.51 -15.44 -10.42
CA ASN A 355 -14.85 -14.88 -10.54
C ASN A 355 -15.21 -13.98 -9.33
N PRO A 356 -14.51 -12.85 -9.13
CA PRO A 356 -14.82 -11.90 -8.05
C PRO A 356 -16.27 -11.44 -8.11
N ARG A 357 -16.89 -11.25 -6.94
CA ARG A 357 -18.29 -10.82 -6.84
C ARG A 357 -18.36 -9.54 -6.04
N ARG A 358 -18.93 -8.49 -6.62
CA ARG A 358 -19.18 -7.23 -5.91
C ARG A 358 -19.98 -7.52 -4.64
N ALA A 359 -19.40 -7.17 -3.49
CA ALA A 359 -20.03 -7.28 -2.19
C ALA A 359 -20.71 -5.95 -1.85
N ASP A 360 -19.94 -4.86 -1.82
CA ASP A 360 -20.46 -3.52 -1.52
C ASP A 360 -19.55 -2.40 -2.08
N SER A 361 -19.96 -1.15 -1.89
CA SER A 361 -19.19 0.05 -2.26
C SER A 361 -19.69 1.30 -1.55
N LEU A 362 -18.82 2.26 -1.31
CA LEU A 362 -19.15 3.60 -0.83
C LEU A 362 -18.83 4.64 -1.90
N SER A 363 -19.77 5.55 -2.15
CA SER A 363 -19.61 6.68 -3.08
C SER A 363 -19.31 7.95 -2.29
N VAL A 364 -18.05 8.35 -2.24
CA VAL A 364 -17.53 9.37 -1.33
C VAL A 364 -16.36 10.13 -1.98
N GLY A 365 -16.38 11.45 -1.91
CA GLY A 365 -15.39 12.33 -2.55
C GLY A 365 -15.38 12.26 -4.08
N GLY A 366 -14.30 12.72 -4.69
CA GLY A 366 -14.06 12.63 -6.13
C GLY A 366 -15.14 13.26 -7.01
N THR A 367 -15.13 12.96 -8.31
CA THR A 367 -15.96 13.65 -9.31
C THR A 367 -17.44 13.31 -9.20
N PHE A 368 -17.79 12.10 -8.75
CA PHE A 368 -19.17 11.60 -8.73
C PHE A 368 -19.64 11.10 -7.36
N GLY A 369 -18.85 11.27 -6.29
CA GLY A 369 -19.23 10.82 -4.95
C GLY A 369 -20.58 11.40 -4.53
N GLU A 370 -21.46 10.55 -3.98
CA GLU A 370 -22.72 11.01 -3.38
C GLU A 370 -22.49 11.79 -2.09
N ILE A 371 -21.45 11.41 -1.33
CA ILE A 371 -21.00 12.08 -0.11
C ILE A 371 -19.82 12.98 -0.47
N GLN A 372 -20.00 14.29 -0.27
CA GLN A 372 -19.02 15.33 -0.64
C GLN A 372 -18.57 16.17 0.56
N GLU A 373 -19.12 15.92 1.75
CA GLU A 373 -18.81 16.63 2.97
C GLU A 373 -18.90 15.66 4.15
N VAL A 374 -17.92 15.68 5.05
CA VAL A 374 -17.91 14.94 6.32
C VAL A 374 -17.54 15.91 7.44
N GLN A 375 -18.30 15.94 8.53
CA GLN A 375 -18.07 16.88 9.65
C GLN A 375 -17.97 18.37 9.26
N GLY A 376 -18.63 18.80 8.18
CA GLY A 376 -18.53 20.18 7.67
C GLY A 376 -17.28 20.47 6.84
N ARG A 377 -16.46 19.44 6.57
CA ARG A 377 -15.30 19.48 5.69
C ARG A 377 -15.66 18.92 4.31
N ASP A 378 -15.66 19.80 3.30
CA ASP A 378 -15.79 19.39 1.90
C ASP A 378 -14.67 18.41 1.53
N LEU A 379 -14.98 17.36 0.77
CA LEU A 379 -14.01 16.42 0.23
C LEU A 379 -13.56 16.89 -1.16
N SER A 380 -12.26 17.14 -1.33
CA SER A 380 -11.74 17.75 -2.55
C SER A 380 -11.35 16.71 -3.62
N ALA A 381 -10.72 15.62 -3.22
CA ALA A 381 -10.40 14.48 -4.07
C ALA A 381 -11.19 13.21 -3.70
N GLY A 382 -11.01 12.15 -4.48
CA GLY A 382 -11.57 10.83 -4.20
C GLY A 382 -10.66 9.98 -3.33
N PRO A 383 -11.13 8.78 -2.91
CA PRO A 383 -10.32 7.81 -2.19
C PRO A 383 -9.11 7.40 -3.03
N GLN A 384 -7.93 7.38 -2.41
CA GLN A 384 -6.68 6.94 -3.01
C GLN A 384 -6.13 5.76 -2.20
N MET A 385 -5.14 5.99 -1.33
CA MET A 385 -4.44 4.93 -0.62
C MET A 385 -5.35 4.35 0.46
N LEU A 386 -5.53 3.04 0.42
CA LEU A 386 -6.34 2.26 1.33
C LEU A 386 -5.45 1.58 2.38
N GLN A 387 -6.00 1.41 3.58
CA GLN A 387 -5.41 0.52 4.57
C GLN A 387 -6.48 -0.18 5.39
N LEU A 388 -6.41 -1.50 5.47
CA LEU A 388 -7.35 -2.33 6.22
C LEU A 388 -6.75 -2.74 7.57
N SER A 389 -7.58 -2.77 8.60
CA SER A 389 -7.23 -3.38 9.88
C SER A 389 -6.99 -4.89 9.73
N LEU A 390 -6.15 -5.46 10.62
CA LEU A 390 -5.80 -6.89 10.57
C LEU A 390 -7.01 -7.83 10.70
N ASP A 391 -8.04 -7.41 11.45
CA ASP A 391 -9.29 -8.17 11.59
C ASP A 391 -10.27 -7.97 10.42
N GLY A 392 -9.97 -7.08 9.48
CA GLY A 392 -10.80 -6.79 8.32
C GLY A 392 -12.09 -6.03 8.62
N GLU A 393 -12.20 -5.40 9.79
CA GLU A 393 -13.42 -4.70 10.23
C GLU A 393 -13.36 -3.17 10.02
N ARG A 394 -12.21 -2.58 9.66
CA ARG A 394 -12.04 -1.13 9.47
C ARG A 394 -11.17 -0.84 8.25
N LEU A 395 -11.72 -0.08 7.31
CA LEU A 395 -11.02 0.35 6.10
C LEU A 395 -10.80 1.85 6.17
N TYR A 396 -9.54 2.27 6.12
CA TYR A 396 -9.14 3.67 6.10
C TYR A 396 -8.68 4.05 4.71
N TRP A 397 -8.80 5.33 4.36
CA TRP A 397 -8.18 5.85 3.15
C TRP A 397 -7.77 7.31 3.27
N THR A 398 -6.74 7.68 2.50
CA THR A 398 -6.39 9.08 2.21
C THR A 398 -6.78 9.45 0.77
N THR A 399 -6.56 10.70 0.36
CA THR A 399 -7.13 11.25 -0.87
C THR A 399 -6.11 11.79 -1.89
N SER A 400 -4.82 11.85 -1.56
CA SER A 400 -3.76 12.32 -2.48
C SER A 400 -3.17 11.19 -3.31
N LEU A 401 -3.02 11.40 -4.62
CA LEU A 401 -2.32 10.50 -5.53
C LEU A 401 -0.87 10.92 -5.66
N PHE A 402 -0.59 11.94 -6.45
CA PHE A 402 0.77 12.41 -6.71
C PHE A 402 0.70 13.89 -7.00
N SER A 403 1.64 14.69 -6.49
CA SER A 403 1.49 16.15 -6.42
C SER A 403 1.02 16.83 -7.71
N THR A 404 1.61 16.48 -8.85
CA THR A 404 1.24 17.07 -10.15
C THR A 404 -0.06 16.52 -10.71
N TRP A 405 -0.44 15.29 -10.36
CA TRP A 405 -1.72 14.70 -10.77
C TRP A 405 -2.84 15.28 -9.91
N ASP A 406 -2.61 15.46 -8.61
CA ASP A 406 -3.53 16.14 -7.70
C ASP A 406 -3.81 17.56 -8.18
N GLU A 407 -2.77 18.34 -8.53
CA GLU A 407 -2.93 19.68 -9.10
C GLU A 407 -3.74 19.70 -10.41
N GLN A 408 -3.61 18.66 -11.24
CA GLN A 408 -4.31 18.56 -12.52
C GLN A 408 -5.79 18.18 -12.37
N PHE A 409 -6.09 17.21 -11.51
CA PHE A 409 -7.43 16.61 -11.41
C PHE A 409 -8.25 17.15 -10.23
N TYR A 410 -7.60 17.51 -9.13
CA TYR A 410 -8.22 18.04 -7.91
C TYR A 410 -7.40 19.21 -7.32
N PRO A 411 -7.26 20.35 -8.04
CA PRO A 411 -6.42 21.46 -7.60
C PRO A 411 -6.80 22.01 -6.21
N GLU A 412 -8.08 21.94 -5.84
CA GLU A 412 -8.56 22.35 -4.51
C GLU A 412 -7.93 21.53 -3.37
N GLU A 413 -7.48 20.31 -3.62
CA GLU A 413 -6.79 19.47 -2.63
C GLU A 413 -5.50 20.13 -2.14
N GLY A 414 -4.75 20.81 -3.03
CA GLY A 414 -3.55 21.56 -2.63
C GLY A 414 -3.87 22.83 -1.83
N GLU A 415 -5.04 23.43 -2.04
CA GLU A 415 -5.47 24.65 -1.34
C GLU A 415 -6.09 24.37 0.03
N ARG A 416 -6.72 23.20 0.19
CA ARG A 416 -7.49 22.83 1.38
C ARG A 416 -6.82 21.75 2.21
N GLY A 417 -5.92 20.99 1.61
CA GLY A 417 -5.30 19.81 2.21
C GLY A 417 -6.17 18.58 2.01
N SER A 418 -5.56 17.42 2.18
CA SER A 418 -6.25 16.14 2.08
C SER A 418 -6.90 15.73 3.38
N VAL A 419 -7.61 14.61 3.34
CA VAL A 419 -8.23 14.02 4.53
C VAL A 419 -7.88 12.54 4.64
N MET A 420 -8.01 12.00 5.85
CA MET A 420 -8.12 10.56 6.08
C MET A 420 -9.52 10.25 6.61
N LEU A 421 -10.17 9.27 5.99
CA LEU A 421 -11.52 8.82 6.29
C LEU A 421 -11.50 7.34 6.66
N LYS A 422 -12.61 6.84 7.22
CA LYS A 422 -12.77 5.44 7.64
C LYS A 422 -14.17 4.93 7.31
N ALA A 423 -14.25 3.66 6.95
CA ALA A 423 -15.47 2.89 6.88
C ALA A 423 -15.40 1.69 7.82
N ASP A 424 -16.50 1.40 8.49
CA ASP A 424 -16.71 0.15 9.19
C ASP A 424 -17.05 -0.93 8.15
N VAL A 425 -16.36 -2.07 8.27
CA VAL A 425 -16.53 -3.24 7.41
C VAL A 425 -17.21 -4.33 8.22
N ASP A 426 -18.29 -4.90 7.70
CA ASP A 426 -18.82 -6.17 8.21
C ASP A 426 -18.31 -7.31 7.32
N PRO A 427 -17.18 -7.96 7.64
CA PRO A 427 -16.63 -9.03 6.82
C PRO A 427 -17.52 -10.27 6.81
N ARG A 428 -18.49 -10.41 7.73
CA ARG A 428 -19.41 -11.57 7.72
C ARG A 428 -20.49 -11.38 6.64
N ASN A 429 -21.04 -10.17 6.55
CA ASN A 429 -22.11 -9.85 5.61
C ASN A 429 -21.60 -9.24 4.30
N GLY A 430 -20.35 -8.80 4.24
CA GLY A 430 -19.73 -8.16 3.09
C GLY A 430 -20.32 -6.78 2.80
N THR A 431 -20.37 -5.91 3.82
CA THR A 431 -20.93 -4.56 3.71
C THR A 431 -19.95 -3.50 4.20
N LEU A 432 -20.08 -2.29 3.66
CA LEU A 432 -19.32 -1.10 4.03
C LEU A 432 -20.26 -0.02 4.56
N GLU A 433 -19.89 0.65 5.64
CA GLU A 433 -20.59 1.82 6.17
C GLU A 433 -19.58 2.92 6.47
N LEU A 434 -19.76 4.12 5.92
CA LEU A 434 -18.89 5.26 6.22
C LEU A 434 -19.01 5.62 7.71
N ASP A 435 -17.88 5.74 8.41
CA ASP A 435 -17.85 6.31 9.74
C ASP A 435 -17.80 7.84 9.63
N GLU A 436 -18.97 8.48 9.68
CA GLU A 436 -19.11 9.94 9.63
C GLU A 436 -18.49 10.65 10.86
N ASP A 437 -18.21 9.92 11.94
CA ASP A 437 -17.56 10.44 13.15
C ASP A 437 -16.01 10.36 13.07
N PHE A 438 -15.45 9.72 12.04
CA PHE A 438 -14.00 9.69 11.78
C PHE A 438 -13.60 10.66 10.66
N LEU A 439 -12.73 11.62 10.98
CA LEU A 439 -12.09 12.51 10.02
C LEU A 439 -10.78 13.03 10.59
N VAL A 440 -9.69 12.88 9.84
CA VAL A 440 -8.42 13.57 10.10
C VAL A 440 -8.17 14.54 8.93
N ASP A 441 -8.01 15.83 9.21
CA ASP A 441 -7.91 16.88 8.19
C ASP A 441 -6.50 17.48 8.13
N TRP A 442 -5.78 17.23 7.04
CA TRP A 442 -4.45 17.82 6.82
C TRP A 442 -4.50 19.31 6.46
N GLY A 443 -5.69 19.86 6.22
CA GLY A 443 -5.94 21.30 6.10
C GLY A 443 -5.65 22.08 7.39
N GLU A 444 -5.68 21.41 8.54
CA GLU A 444 -5.42 22.02 9.85
C GLU A 444 -3.93 21.99 10.26
N CYS A 445 -3.05 21.52 9.37
CA CYS A 445 -1.62 21.46 9.64
C CYS A 445 -1.02 22.86 9.92
N PRO A 446 -0.11 23.00 10.91
CA PRO A 446 0.40 24.31 11.35
C PRO A 446 1.06 25.19 10.29
N ALA A 447 1.74 24.57 9.32
CA ALA A 447 2.41 25.25 8.21
C ALA A 447 1.46 25.61 7.06
N GLY A 448 0.23 25.13 7.12
CA GLY A 448 -0.75 25.19 6.05
C GLY A 448 -1.15 23.79 5.59
N PRO A 449 -2.07 23.72 4.61
CA PRO A 449 -2.61 22.46 4.14
C PRO A 449 -1.56 21.52 3.55
N ALA A 450 -1.55 20.28 4.03
CA ALA A 450 -0.71 19.20 3.52
C ALA A 450 -1.56 18.15 2.80
N ARG A 451 -0.90 17.26 2.06
CA ARG A 451 -1.53 16.09 1.42
C ARG A 451 -1.05 14.82 2.11
N ALA A 452 -1.92 13.82 2.23
CA ALA A 452 -1.72 12.58 2.94
C ALA A 452 -1.82 11.41 1.95
N HIS A 453 -0.90 10.46 2.05
CA HIS A 453 -0.74 9.35 1.12
C HIS A 453 -0.81 8.00 1.85
N GLU A 454 0.23 7.17 1.83
CA GLU A 454 0.18 5.82 2.40
C GLU A 454 0.06 5.84 3.93
N ILE A 455 -0.61 4.81 4.47
CA ILE A 455 -0.89 4.60 5.89
C ILE A 455 -0.23 3.29 6.34
N ARG A 456 0.42 3.27 7.51
CA ARG A 456 0.95 2.02 8.13
C ARG A 456 0.60 1.91 9.60
N TRP A 457 0.35 0.67 10.04
CA TRP A 457 0.16 0.35 11.45
C TRP A 457 1.49 -0.01 12.12
N PRO A 458 1.75 0.39 13.39
CA PRO A 458 2.95 -0.03 14.13
C PRO A 458 3.14 -1.55 14.25
N ASP A 459 2.03 -2.29 14.26
CA ASP A 459 2.01 -3.74 14.47
C ASP A 459 1.86 -4.54 13.18
N GLY A 460 2.05 -3.91 12.03
CA GLY A 460 1.93 -4.54 10.71
C GLY A 460 0.50 -4.57 10.20
N ASP A 461 0.37 -4.80 8.91
CA ASP A 461 -0.87 -4.61 8.17
C ASP A 461 -0.93 -5.48 6.90
N CYS A 462 -2.09 -5.51 6.24
CA CYS A 462 -2.32 -6.35 5.06
C CYS A 462 -1.56 -5.90 3.80
N THR A 463 -0.73 -4.87 3.88
CA THR A 463 0.08 -4.39 2.77
C THR A 463 1.57 -4.35 3.13
N SER A 464 1.98 -4.72 4.35
CA SER A 464 3.39 -4.71 4.81
C SER A 464 3.95 -6.09 5.09
N ASP A 465 3.09 -7.04 5.43
CA ASP A 465 3.49 -8.37 5.87
C ASP A 465 3.36 -9.42 4.76
N VAL A 466 4.39 -10.25 4.62
CA VAL A 466 4.45 -11.43 3.74
C VAL A 466 4.88 -12.63 4.57
N TRP A 467 4.46 -13.85 4.21
CA TRP A 467 4.74 -15.08 4.97
C TRP A 467 5.55 -16.11 4.17
N GLN A 468 6.24 -16.99 4.89
CA GLN A 468 7.01 -18.12 4.33
C GLN A 468 6.30 -19.47 4.45
#